data_AF-A0A535D8U8-F1
#
_entry.id   AF-A0A535D8U8-F1
#
_cell.length_a   1.000
_cell.length_b   1.000
_cell.length_c   1.000
_cell.angle_alpha   90.00
_cell.angle_beta   90.00
_cell.angle_gamma   90.00
#
_symmetry.space_group_name_H-M   'P 1'
#
loop_
_entity.id
_entity.type
_entity.pdbx_description
1 polymer ?
#
loop_
_entity_poly.entity_id
_entity_poly.type
_entity_poly.pdbx_seq_one_letter_code
_entity_poly.pdbx_strand_id
1 'polypeptide(L)'
;KTRSELAAMKVAMDYERAGGREPIDVSKTGGGYDIRSEGAHGEVRYIEAKGRAAEANVTLYYTEWQTANRMRDEFFIYYVTDPLKSPKLWIIQDPVGRGLEPEERIVEYRFEADQLLAVAVEA
;
A
#
# COMPACT_ATOMS: atom_id res chain seq x y z
N LYS A 1 9.48 3.01 5.35
CA LYS A 1 9.69 2.48 3.98
C LYS A 1 11.16 2.20 3.71
N THR A 2 11.43 1.13 3.00
CA THR A 2 12.77 0.72 2.54
C THR A 2 13.25 1.60 1.38
N ARG A 3 14.54 1.51 1.02
CA ARG A 3 15.11 2.24 -0.12
C ARG A 3 14.40 1.91 -1.45
N SER A 4 14.03 0.64 -1.66
CA SER A 4 13.31 0.21 -2.87
C SER A 4 11.90 0.77 -2.93
N GLU A 5 11.19 0.82 -1.80
CA GLU A 5 9.85 1.43 -1.73
C GLU A 5 9.88 2.94 -1.98
N LEU A 6 10.89 3.66 -1.44
CA LEU A 6 11.06 5.09 -1.72
C LEU A 6 11.31 5.35 -3.21
N ALA A 7 12.13 4.52 -3.86
CA ALA A 7 12.37 4.61 -5.29
C ALA A 7 11.11 4.28 -6.12
N ALA A 8 10.33 3.28 -5.69
CA ALA A 8 9.05 2.94 -6.33
C ALA A 8 8.02 4.07 -6.18
N MET A 9 7.91 4.69 -5.00
CA MET A 9 7.07 5.87 -4.79
C MET A 9 7.46 7.01 -5.73
N LYS A 10 8.77 7.28 -5.88
CA LYS A 10 9.23 8.30 -6.82
C LYS A 10 8.76 8.01 -8.26
N VAL A 11 8.95 6.77 -8.73
CA VAL A 11 8.49 6.34 -10.06
C VAL A 11 6.97 6.50 -10.19
N ALA A 12 6.21 6.11 -9.18
CA ALA A 12 4.75 6.26 -9.16
C ALA A 12 4.31 7.71 -9.27
N MET A 13 4.86 8.60 -8.43
CA MET A 13 4.52 10.03 -8.48
C MET A 13 4.93 10.68 -9.80
N ASP A 14 6.09 10.32 -10.36
CA ASP A 14 6.53 10.86 -11.65
C ASP A 14 5.59 10.42 -12.79
N TYR A 15 5.14 9.16 -12.79
CA TYR A 15 4.14 8.66 -13.73
C TYR A 15 2.80 9.40 -13.59
N GLU A 16 2.34 9.61 -12.36
CA GLU A 16 1.09 10.34 -12.10
C GLU A 16 1.16 11.78 -12.61
N ARG A 17 2.25 12.50 -12.31
CA ARG A 17 2.47 13.88 -12.82
C ARG A 17 2.54 13.92 -14.34
N ALA A 18 3.26 12.98 -14.97
CA ALA A 18 3.35 12.90 -16.42
C ALA A 18 1.98 12.63 -17.08
N GLY A 19 1.07 11.97 -16.36
CA GLY A 19 -0.32 11.76 -16.75
C GLY A 19 -1.26 12.91 -16.42
N GLY A 20 -0.76 14.08 -16.00
CA GLY A 20 -1.57 15.26 -15.68
C GLY A 20 -2.31 15.17 -14.34
N ARG A 21 -1.87 14.31 -13.41
CA ARG A 21 -2.43 14.17 -12.07
C ARG A 21 -1.54 14.82 -11.01
N GLU A 22 -2.09 15.05 -9.83
CA GLU A 22 -1.45 15.71 -8.69
C GLU A 22 -1.23 14.72 -7.53
N PRO A 23 -0.12 13.94 -7.55
CA PRO A 23 0.18 12.99 -6.48
C PRO A 23 0.77 13.66 -5.24
N ILE A 24 0.27 13.27 -4.08
CA ILE A 24 0.71 13.71 -2.75
C ILE A 24 1.14 12.48 -1.95
N ASP A 25 2.32 12.55 -1.31
CA ASP A 25 2.79 11.53 -0.38
C ASP A 25 2.01 11.61 0.94
N VAL A 26 1.28 10.54 1.25
CA VAL A 26 0.53 10.34 2.49
C VAL A 26 0.93 9.05 3.21
N SER A 27 2.09 8.48 2.85
CA SER A 27 2.59 7.20 3.41
C SER A 27 2.77 7.18 4.92
N LYS A 28 2.85 8.36 5.56
CA LYS A 28 2.98 8.53 7.00
C LYS A 28 1.65 8.73 7.74
N THR A 29 0.51 8.73 7.03
CA THR A 29 -0.81 8.98 7.62
C THR A 29 -1.48 7.73 8.17
N GLY A 30 -1.02 6.53 7.78
CA GLY A 30 -1.64 5.26 8.18
C GLY A 30 -2.93 4.91 7.45
N GLY A 31 -3.27 5.61 6.35
CA GLY A 31 -4.51 5.40 5.58
C GLY A 31 -4.62 4.08 4.80
N GLY A 32 -3.57 3.26 4.78
CA GLY A 32 -3.52 2.01 4.01
C GLY A 32 -3.18 2.21 2.53
N TYR A 33 -2.51 3.31 2.19
CA TYR A 33 -1.93 3.61 0.87
C TYR A 33 -0.87 4.70 1.03
N ASP A 34 -0.02 4.86 0.01
CA ASP A 34 1.14 5.73 0.07
C ASP A 34 0.93 7.09 -0.58
N ILE A 35 0.16 7.11 -1.67
CA ILE A 35 0.01 8.27 -2.53
C ILE A 35 -1.48 8.49 -2.79
N ARG A 36 -1.95 9.70 -2.53
CA ARG A 36 -3.24 10.17 -3.07
C ARG A 36 -2.94 10.97 -4.33
N SER A 37 -3.53 10.60 -5.46
CA SER A 37 -3.34 11.28 -6.72
C SER A 37 -4.67 11.71 -7.29
N GLU A 38 -4.84 13.00 -7.54
CA GLU A 38 -6.07 13.58 -8.07
C GLU A 38 -5.87 14.03 -9.51
N GLY A 39 -6.82 13.74 -10.38
CA GLY A 39 -6.76 14.17 -11.77
C GLY A 39 -7.72 15.30 -12.12
N ALA A 40 -7.64 15.75 -13.37
CA ALA A 40 -8.27 16.98 -13.82
C ALA A 40 -9.80 16.97 -13.78
N HIS A 41 -10.42 15.78 -13.70
CA HIS A 41 -11.87 15.61 -13.68
C HIS A 41 -12.38 15.14 -12.32
N GLY A 42 -11.56 15.28 -11.26
CA GLY A 42 -11.90 14.88 -9.90
C GLY A 42 -11.73 13.39 -9.64
N GLU A 43 -11.16 12.62 -10.58
CA GLU A 43 -10.80 11.23 -10.34
C GLU A 43 -9.69 11.14 -9.29
N VAL A 44 -9.86 10.24 -8.32
CA VAL A 44 -8.88 10.01 -7.26
C VAL A 44 -8.31 8.61 -7.38
N ARG A 45 -7.00 8.50 -7.24
CA ARG A 45 -6.29 7.22 -7.11
C ARG A 45 -5.66 7.14 -5.73
N TYR A 46 -6.00 6.08 -5.02
CA TYR A 46 -5.38 5.68 -3.77
C TYR A 46 -4.34 4.61 -4.09
N ILE A 47 -3.08 5.02 -4.11
CA ILE A 47 -1.98 4.22 -4.68
C ILE A 47 -1.11 3.69 -3.55
N GLU A 48 -0.95 2.37 -3.51
CA GLU A 48 0.07 1.68 -2.73
C GLU A 48 1.28 1.36 -3.64
N ALA A 49 2.46 1.87 -3.30
CA ALA A 49 3.67 1.74 -4.12
C ALA A 49 4.56 0.60 -3.59
N LYS A 50 4.63 -0.49 -4.36
CA LYS A 50 5.43 -1.68 -4.00
C LYS A 50 6.67 -1.76 -4.89
N GLY A 51 7.84 -1.53 -4.28
CA GLY A 51 9.14 -1.68 -4.94
C GLY A 51 9.77 -3.03 -4.61
N ARG A 52 10.11 -3.83 -5.63
CA ARG A 52 10.69 -5.16 -5.40
C ARG A 52 11.88 -5.47 -6.31
N ALA A 53 12.83 -6.21 -5.76
CA ALA A 53 13.86 -6.91 -6.53
C ALA A 53 13.28 -8.25 -7.03
N ALA A 54 13.54 -8.59 -8.27
CA ALA A 54 12.82 -9.52 -9.19
C ALA A 54 12.10 -10.81 -8.69
N GLU A 55 12.21 -11.31 -7.44
CA GLU A 55 11.83 -12.70 -7.08
C GLU A 55 11.02 -12.90 -5.76
N ALA A 56 9.70 -13.16 -5.80
CA ALA A 56 8.62 -12.18 -5.93
C ALA A 56 7.50 -11.82 -4.92
N ASN A 57 7.13 -12.59 -3.88
CA ASN A 57 5.83 -12.33 -3.22
C ASN A 57 5.61 -10.86 -2.78
N VAL A 58 4.45 -10.31 -3.13
CA VAL A 58 3.99 -8.97 -2.75
C VAL A 58 3.02 -9.13 -1.59
N THR A 59 3.31 -8.48 -0.47
CA THR A 59 2.45 -8.49 0.71
C THR A 59 1.69 -7.17 0.79
N LEU A 60 0.38 -7.27 1.00
CA LEU A 60 -0.41 -6.17 1.52
C LEU A 60 -0.54 -6.33 3.02
N TYR A 61 -0.27 -5.28 3.77
CA TYR A 61 -0.57 -5.25 5.20
C TYR A 61 -2.09 -5.16 5.41
N TYR A 62 -2.54 -5.49 6.62
CA TYR A 62 -3.97 -5.50 6.95
C TYR A 62 -4.67 -4.19 6.58
N THR A 63 -4.10 -3.03 6.91
CA THR A 63 -4.68 -1.72 6.59
C THR A 63 -4.77 -1.48 5.08
N GLU A 64 -3.76 -1.89 4.31
CA GLU A 64 -3.75 -1.78 2.85
C GLU A 64 -4.80 -2.70 2.22
N TRP A 65 -4.92 -3.93 2.70
CA TRP A 65 -5.94 -4.88 2.25
C TRP A 65 -7.36 -4.37 2.55
N GLN A 66 -7.62 -3.89 3.76
CA GLN A 66 -8.91 -3.30 4.13
C GLN A 66 -9.24 -2.07 3.28
N THR A 67 -8.25 -1.20 3.04
CA THR A 67 -8.43 -0.04 2.17
C THR A 67 -8.70 -0.44 0.73
N ALA A 68 -7.99 -1.43 0.19
CA ALA A 68 -8.25 -1.98 -1.15
C ALA A 68 -9.67 -2.53 -1.28
N ASN A 69 -10.17 -3.24 -0.26
CA ASN A 69 -11.54 -3.74 -0.20
C ASN A 69 -12.59 -2.62 -0.17
N ARG A 70 -12.28 -1.49 0.48
CA ARG A 70 -13.19 -0.34 0.59
C ARG A 70 -13.21 0.51 -0.67
N MET A 71 -12.05 0.80 -1.25
CA MET A 71 -11.88 1.77 -2.34
C MET A 71 -11.96 1.16 -3.74
N ARG A 72 -11.78 -0.16 -3.88
CA ARG A 72 -12.06 -0.90 -5.12
C ARG A 72 -11.40 -0.29 -6.36
N ASP A 73 -12.20 0.24 -7.28
CA ASP A 73 -11.79 0.84 -8.54
C ASP A 73 -10.93 2.11 -8.37
N GLU A 74 -11.02 2.77 -7.21
CA GLU A 74 -10.15 3.89 -6.87
C GLU A 74 -8.82 3.44 -6.23
N PHE A 75 -8.67 2.15 -5.87
CA PHE A 75 -7.44 1.61 -5.29
C PHE A 75 -6.53 0.99 -6.34
N PHE A 76 -5.25 1.37 -6.27
CA PHE A 76 -4.23 0.94 -7.20
C PHE A 76 -2.99 0.41 -6.46
N ILE A 77 -2.43 -0.69 -6.97
CA ILE A 77 -1.07 -1.09 -6.63
C ILE A 77 -0.18 -0.68 -7.79
N TYR A 78 0.82 0.16 -7.49
CA TYR A 78 1.87 0.50 -8.43
C TYR A 78 3.08 -0.37 -8.10
N TYR A 79 3.23 -1.45 -8.87
CA TYR A 79 4.30 -2.41 -8.68
C TYR A 79 5.50 -2.03 -9.56
N VAL A 80 6.63 -1.73 -8.93
CA VAL A 80 7.85 -1.30 -9.63
C VAL A 80 8.93 -2.37 -9.49
N THR A 81 9.27 -3.01 -10.61
CA THR A 81 10.38 -3.96 -10.70
C THR A 81 11.70 -3.23 -10.94
N ASP A 82 12.77 -3.70 -10.31
CA ASP A 82 14.12 -3.11 -10.40
C ASP A 82 14.17 -1.59 -10.11
N PRO A 83 13.52 -1.11 -9.03
CA PRO A 83 13.32 0.33 -8.78
C PRO A 83 14.62 1.12 -8.60
N LEU A 84 15.74 0.44 -8.31
CA LEU A 84 17.06 1.05 -8.11
C LEU A 84 17.98 0.97 -9.34
N LYS A 85 17.56 0.31 -10.43
CA LYS A 85 18.40 0.10 -11.63
C LYS A 85 17.67 0.49 -12.91
N SER A 86 16.64 -0.28 -13.28
CA SER A 86 15.87 -0.11 -14.51
C SER A 86 14.40 -0.26 -14.17
N PRO A 87 13.80 0.77 -13.54
CA PRO A 87 12.45 0.68 -13.02
C PRO A 87 11.46 0.39 -14.15
N LYS A 88 10.61 -0.63 -13.95
CA LYS A 88 9.42 -0.85 -14.78
C LYS A 88 8.19 -0.82 -13.90
N LEU A 89 7.24 0.03 -14.27
CA LEU A 89 5.99 0.22 -13.55
C LEU A 89 4.89 -0.67 -14.14
N TRP A 90 4.21 -1.40 -13.25
CA TRP A 90 2.99 -2.16 -13.52
C TRP A 90 1.86 -1.60 -12.68
N ILE A 91 0.70 -1.35 -13.29
CA ILE A 91 -0.45 -0.74 -12.63
C ILE A 91 -1.55 -1.79 -12.49
N ILE A 92 -1.94 -2.05 -11.24
CA ILE A 92 -3.02 -2.98 -10.92
C ILE A 92 -4.14 -2.19 -10.25
N GLN A 93 -5.25 -2.00 -10.96
CA GLN A 93 -6.46 -1.36 -10.45
C GLN A 93 -7.44 -2.42 -9.93
N ASP A 94 -8.07 -2.16 -8.79
CA ASP A 94 -9.00 -3.06 -8.11
C ASP A 94 -8.45 -4.50 -8.01
N PRO A 95 -7.34 -4.72 -7.29
CA PRO A 95 -6.77 -6.06 -7.13
C PRO A 95 -7.77 -7.05 -6.53
N VAL A 96 -8.68 -6.58 -5.67
CA VAL A 96 -9.70 -7.42 -5.02
C VAL A 96 -10.76 -7.87 -6.03
N GLY A 97 -11.18 -7.01 -6.96
CA GLY A 97 -12.21 -7.33 -7.97
C GLY A 97 -11.72 -8.17 -9.13
N ARG A 98 -10.42 -8.31 -9.27
CA ARG A 98 -9.80 -9.15 -10.29
C ARG A 98 -9.68 -10.62 -9.89
N GLY A 99 -10.30 -11.03 -8.79
CA GLY A 99 -10.33 -12.43 -8.36
C GLY A 99 -8.96 -12.93 -7.88
N LEU A 100 -8.12 -12.04 -7.35
CA LEU A 100 -6.87 -12.44 -6.71
C LEU A 100 -7.18 -13.07 -5.35
N GLU A 101 -6.67 -14.28 -5.13
CA GLU A 101 -6.81 -14.99 -3.86
C GLU A 101 -5.50 -14.86 -3.05
N PRO A 102 -5.46 -14.01 -2.01
CA PRO A 102 -4.28 -13.89 -1.18
C PRO A 102 -4.17 -15.07 -0.19
N GLU A 103 -2.94 -15.44 0.16
CA GLU A 103 -2.69 -16.25 1.35
C GLU A 103 -2.88 -15.34 2.59
N GLU A 104 -3.94 -15.57 3.36
CA GLU A 104 -4.20 -14.81 4.58
C GLU A 104 -3.33 -15.31 5.74
N ARG A 105 -2.52 -14.44 6.31
CA ARG A 105 -1.71 -14.71 7.50
C ARG A 105 -2.14 -13.81 8.64
N ILE A 106 -2.89 -14.37 9.59
CA ILE A 106 -3.41 -13.64 10.75
C ILE A 106 -2.34 -13.61 11.85
N VAL A 107 -2.07 -12.43 12.42
CA VAL A 107 -1.20 -12.28 13.60
C VAL A 107 -2.09 -12.20 14.85
N GLU A 108 -2.00 -13.21 15.71
CA GLU A 108 -2.65 -13.22 17.04
C GLU A 108 -1.62 -12.80 18.11
N TYR A 109 -2.00 -11.89 19.01
CA TYR A 109 -1.21 -11.53 20.18
C TYR A 109 -1.89 -12.08 21.43
N ARG A 110 -1.19 -12.95 22.16
CA ARG A 110 -1.69 -13.57 23.39
C ARG A 110 -0.85 -13.12 24.58
N PHE A 111 -1.52 -12.77 25.67
CA PHE A 111 -0.90 -12.41 26.95
C PHE A 111 -1.41 -13.37 28.02
N GLU A 112 -0.56 -13.67 29.01
CA GLU A 112 -1.01 -14.35 30.22
C GLU A 112 -1.84 -13.38 31.07
N ALA A 113 -2.90 -13.89 31.71
CA ALA A 113 -3.79 -13.06 32.54
C ALA A 113 -3.01 -12.31 33.63
N ASP A 114 -2.04 -12.97 34.26
CA ASP A 114 -1.20 -12.40 35.32
C ASP A 114 -0.37 -11.21 34.82
N GLN A 115 0.08 -11.21 33.56
CA GLN A 115 0.82 -10.09 32.98
C GLN A 115 -0.09 -8.86 32.82
N LEU A 116 -1.35 -9.08 32.44
CA LEU A 116 -2.33 -8.00 32.30
C LEU A 116 -2.74 -7.45 33.68
N LEU A 117 -2.98 -8.33 34.64
CA LEU A 117 -3.36 -7.95 36.01
C LEU A 117 -2.25 -7.18 36.72
N ALA A 118 -0.97 -7.52 36.48
CA ALA A 118 0.16 -6.83 37.07
C ALA A 118 0.27 -5.34 36.70
N VAL A 119 -0.37 -4.91 35.59
CA VAL A 119 -0.38 -3.52 35.12
C VAL A 119 -1.77 -2.87 35.15
N ALA A 120 -2.79 -3.61 35.61
CA ALA A 120 -4.15 -3.11 35.66
C ALA A 120 -4.33 -2.10 36.80
N VAL A 121 -5.22 -1.13 36.59
CA VAL A 121 -5.71 -0.21 37.63
C VAL A 121 -7.17 -0.57 37.90
N GLU A 122 -7.49 -0.83 39.16
CA GLU A 122 -8.86 -1.10 39.61
C GLU A 122 -9.72 0.17 39.48
N ALA A 123 -10.95 0.03 38.99
CA ALA A 123 -11.89 1.13 38.71
C ALA A 123 -12.76 1.49 39.91
#